data_AF-A0A936D3E7-F1
#
_entry.id   AF-A0A936D3E7-F1
#
_cell.length_a   1.000
_cell.length_b   1.000
_cell.length_c   1.000
_cell.angle_alpha   90.00
_cell.angle_beta   90.00
_cell.angle_gamma   90.00
#
_symmetry.space_group_name_H-M   'P 1'
#
loop_
_entity.id
_entity.type
_entity.pdbx_description
1 polymer ?
#
loop_
_entity_poly.entity_id
_entity_poly.type
_entity_poly.pdbx_seq_one_letter_code
_entity_poly.pdbx_strand_id
1 'polypeptide(L)'
;MLTCKTLFKLLLIFVLMIGQAYAATKVMYRYKNKEGITVMDNKIPAEYAGNGYEVLTTSGKVIKTVPRSLTPEEAEKLKAEKIAREERIKADLELKRSYSGVKDIDAAKERNLESLKANIAILKSSLETNKQELAKETARAASLERSGRKLTEQMLAKIDGLQKKEIDLKEQILQREQEVKIISKKFDQDKKRFIEITSSD
;
A
#
# COMPACT_ATOMS: atom_id res chain seq x y z
N MET A 1 -42.15 -65.10 -49.32
CA MET A 1 -42.96 -63.86 -49.35
C MET A 1 -43.76 -63.76 -48.05
N LEU A 2 -43.15 -63.26 -46.98
CA LEU A 2 -43.87 -62.76 -45.80
C LEU A 2 -43.62 -61.25 -45.74
N THR A 3 -44.58 -60.55 -46.32
CA THR A 3 -44.95 -59.13 -46.16
C THR A 3 -43.99 -58.20 -45.40
N CYS A 4 -43.25 -57.41 -46.19
CA CYS A 4 -42.52 -56.17 -45.83
C CYS A 4 -43.36 -55.15 -45.00
N LYS A 5 -44.68 -55.34 -44.90
CA LYS A 5 -45.61 -54.52 -44.10
C LYS A 5 -45.54 -54.76 -42.59
N THR A 6 -45.04 -55.90 -42.10
CA THR A 6 -44.91 -56.16 -40.65
C THR A 6 -43.62 -55.55 -40.07
N LEU A 7 -42.54 -55.51 -40.84
CA LEU A 7 -41.31 -54.80 -40.45
C LEU A 7 -41.52 -53.28 -40.37
N PHE A 8 -42.31 -52.70 -41.28
CA PHE A 8 -42.62 -51.26 -41.25
C PHE A 8 -43.47 -50.87 -40.03
N LYS A 9 -44.36 -51.74 -39.56
CA LYS A 9 -45.15 -51.52 -38.33
C LYS A 9 -44.32 -51.66 -37.05
N LEU A 10 -43.27 -52.49 -37.04
CA LEU A 10 -42.34 -52.57 -35.90
C LEU A 10 -41.39 -51.36 -35.85
N LEU A 11 -40.97 -50.85 -37.02
CA LEU A 11 -40.13 -49.65 -37.12
C LEU A 11 -40.89 -48.37 -36.70
N LEU A 12 -42.21 -48.32 -36.91
CA LEU A 12 -43.04 -47.16 -36.55
C LEU A 12 -43.37 -47.09 -35.04
N ILE A 13 -43.19 -48.19 -34.30
CA ILE A 13 -43.37 -48.22 -32.83
C ILE A 13 -42.07 -47.86 -32.10
N PHE A 14 -40.90 -48.06 -32.72
CA PHE A 14 -39.60 -47.73 -32.11
C PHE A 14 -39.25 -46.22 -32.17
N VAL A 15 -39.83 -45.46 -33.10
CA VAL A 15 -39.63 -44.00 -33.22
C VAL A 15 -40.40 -43.22 -32.12
N LEU A 16 -41.31 -43.86 -31.38
CA LEU A 16 -42.06 -43.21 -30.31
C LEU A 16 -41.33 -43.17 -28.94
N MET A 17 -40.10 -43.67 -28.86
CA MET A 17 -39.34 -43.79 -27.58
C MET A 17 -38.19 -42.79 -27.40
N ILE A 18 -38.11 -41.73 -28.20
CA ILE A 18 -37.08 -40.69 -28.04
C ILE A 18 -37.71 -39.30 -27.86
N GLY A 19 -38.81 -39.25 -27.10
CA GLY A 19 -39.25 -38.03 -26.44
C GLY A 19 -38.46 -37.86 -25.15
N GLN A 20 -37.21 -37.41 -25.25
CA GLN A 20 -36.48 -36.96 -24.07
C GLN A 20 -37.25 -35.80 -23.46
N ALA A 21 -37.96 -36.08 -22.37
CA ALA A 21 -38.42 -35.06 -21.47
C ALA A 21 -37.16 -34.38 -20.89
N TYR A 22 -36.73 -33.30 -21.51
CA TYR A 22 -36.09 -32.22 -20.78
C TYR A 22 -37.15 -31.70 -19.81
N ALA A 23 -37.34 -32.42 -18.69
CA ALA A 23 -38.05 -31.89 -17.55
C ALA A 23 -37.24 -30.68 -17.11
N ALA A 24 -37.66 -29.49 -17.54
CA ALA A 24 -37.17 -28.25 -17.00
C ALA A 24 -37.37 -28.36 -15.49
N THR A 25 -36.28 -28.59 -14.75
CA THR A 25 -36.33 -28.66 -13.28
C THR A 25 -36.89 -27.34 -12.82
N LYS A 26 -38.16 -27.34 -12.39
CA LYS A 26 -38.84 -26.15 -11.90
C LYS A 26 -38.11 -25.71 -10.64
N VAL A 27 -37.41 -24.58 -10.71
CA VAL A 27 -36.70 -24.00 -9.57
C VAL A 27 -37.60 -23.00 -8.86
N MET A 28 -37.43 -22.89 -7.55
CA MET A 28 -38.08 -21.86 -6.73
C MET A 28 -37.01 -20.93 -6.16
N TYR A 29 -37.38 -19.68 -5.90
CA TYR A 29 -36.50 -18.66 -5.35
C TYR A 29 -36.96 -18.29 -3.94
N ARG A 30 -36.04 -18.29 -2.98
CA ARG A 30 -36.26 -17.82 -1.61
C ARG A 30 -35.55 -16.49 -1.39
N TYR A 31 -36.30 -15.46 -1.04
CA TYR A 31 -35.79 -14.11 -0.79
C TYR A 31 -36.54 -13.45 0.38
N LYS A 32 -36.01 -12.35 0.92
CA LYS A 32 -36.69 -11.55 1.95
C LYS A 32 -37.41 -10.36 1.31
N ASN A 33 -38.69 -10.17 1.65
CA ASN A 33 -39.48 -9.02 1.22
C ASN A 33 -39.15 -7.76 2.08
N LYS A 34 -39.82 -6.62 1.82
CA LYS A 34 -39.59 -5.35 2.55
C LYS A 34 -39.86 -5.44 4.06
N GLU A 35 -40.72 -6.37 4.47
CA GLU A 35 -41.09 -6.61 5.87
C GLU A 35 -40.13 -7.61 6.56
N GLY A 36 -39.09 -8.07 5.84
CA GLY A 36 -38.14 -9.07 6.34
C GLY A 36 -38.67 -10.51 6.32
N ILE A 37 -39.87 -10.72 5.78
CA ILE A 37 -40.52 -12.03 5.67
C ILE A 37 -39.87 -12.81 4.53
N THR A 38 -39.57 -14.08 4.78
CA THR A 38 -39.02 -14.98 3.77
C THR A 38 -40.13 -15.48 2.86
N VAL A 39 -40.03 -15.17 1.56
CA VAL A 39 -40.98 -15.57 0.52
C VAL A 39 -40.33 -16.59 -0.39
N MET A 40 -41.07 -17.63 -0.76
CA MET A 40 -40.69 -18.61 -1.78
C MET A 40 -41.62 -18.49 -2.99
N ASP A 41 -41.09 -18.17 -4.16
CA ASP A 41 -41.88 -18.06 -5.38
C ASP A 41 -41.11 -18.61 -6.60
N ASN A 42 -41.80 -18.91 -7.68
CA ASN A 42 -41.22 -19.38 -8.94
C ASN A 42 -40.45 -18.28 -9.68
N LYS A 43 -40.58 -17.01 -9.26
CA LYS A 43 -39.88 -15.85 -9.80
C LYS A 43 -39.47 -14.89 -8.69
N ILE A 44 -38.36 -14.18 -8.89
CA ILE A 44 -37.93 -13.10 -8.00
C ILE A 44 -38.33 -11.74 -8.60
N PRO A 45 -39.10 -10.90 -7.90
CA PRO A 45 -39.34 -9.53 -8.33
C PRO A 45 -38.03 -8.73 -8.38
N ALA A 46 -37.89 -7.85 -9.37
CA ALA A 46 -36.66 -7.09 -9.60
C ALA A 46 -36.19 -6.28 -8.37
N GLU A 47 -37.13 -5.78 -7.57
CA GLU A 47 -36.85 -5.01 -6.34
C GLU A 47 -36.13 -5.81 -5.23
N TYR A 48 -36.20 -7.16 -5.23
CA TYR A 48 -35.55 -8.01 -4.22
C TYR A 48 -34.29 -8.71 -4.73
N ALA A 49 -34.04 -8.67 -6.04
CA ALA A 49 -32.89 -9.35 -6.65
C ALA A 49 -31.55 -8.87 -6.08
N GLY A 50 -31.46 -7.60 -5.68
CA GLY A 50 -30.27 -7.00 -5.07
C GLY A 50 -30.06 -7.32 -3.58
N ASN A 51 -31.06 -7.89 -2.89
CA ASN A 51 -30.97 -8.20 -1.45
C ASN A 51 -30.36 -9.58 -1.17
N GLY A 52 -30.01 -10.32 -2.23
CA GLY A 52 -29.60 -11.71 -2.15
C GLY A 52 -30.78 -12.65 -2.04
N TYR A 53 -30.62 -13.85 -2.60
CA TYR A 53 -31.67 -14.85 -2.69
C TYR A 53 -31.07 -16.24 -2.89
N GLU A 54 -31.87 -17.27 -2.66
CA GLU A 54 -31.48 -18.66 -2.84
C GLU A 54 -32.34 -19.31 -3.92
N VAL A 55 -31.71 -20.08 -4.79
CA VAL A 55 -32.37 -20.93 -5.78
C VAL A 55 -32.51 -22.32 -5.18
N LEU A 56 -33.72 -22.84 -5.15
CA LEU A 56 -34.12 -24.09 -4.54
C LEU A 56 -34.68 -25.05 -5.60
N THR A 57 -34.58 -26.36 -5.36
CA THR A 57 -35.38 -27.36 -6.08
C THR A 57 -36.85 -27.27 -5.66
N THR A 58 -37.76 -27.87 -6.42
CA THR A 58 -39.18 -28.05 -5.99
C THR A 58 -39.32 -28.76 -4.65
N SER A 59 -38.33 -29.58 -4.26
CA SER A 59 -38.27 -30.27 -2.96
C SER A 59 -37.72 -29.39 -1.83
N GLY A 60 -37.39 -28.12 -2.08
CA GLY A 60 -36.87 -27.18 -1.08
C GLY A 60 -35.36 -27.30 -0.79
N LYS A 61 -34.58 -28.01 -1.62
CA LYS A 61 -33.13 -28.13 -1.46
C LYS A 61 -32.43 -26.93 -2.12
N VAL A 62 -31.52 -26.25 -1.41
CA VAL A 62 -30.74 -25.13 -1.97
C VAL A 62 -29.78 -25.63 -3.04
N ILE A 63 -29.92 -25.08 -4.24
CA ILE A 63 -29.07 -25.32 -5.41
C ILE A 63 -27.97 -24.25 -5.48
N LYS A 64 -28.32 -22.98 -5.22
CA LYS A 64 -27.41 -21.84 -5.34
C LYS A 64 -27.83 -20.71 -4.41
N THR A 65 -26.88 -20.12 -3.70
CA THR A 65 -27.10 -18.89 -2.93
C THR A 65 -26.47 -17.71 -3.67
N VAL A 66 -27.27 -16.68 -3.95
CA VAL A 66 -26.82 -15.43 -4.55
C VAL A 66 -26.73 -14.40 -3.40
N PRO A 67 -25.54 -13.87 -3.09
CA PRO A 67 -25.38 -12.89 -2.03
C PRO A 67 -26.04 -11.57 -2.41
N ARG A 68 -26.32 -10.74 -1.41
CA ARG A 68 -26.79 -9.37 -1.66
C ARG A 68 -25.75 -8.58 -2.45
N SER A 69 -26.23 -7.61 -3.22
CA SER A 69 -25.39 -6.57 -3.79
C SER A 69 -24.66 -5.84 -2.65
N LEU A 70 -23.38 -5.56 -2.88
CA LEU A 70 -22.58 -4.75 -1.95
C LEU A 70 -23.24 -3.39 -1.79
N THR A 71 -23.22 -2.85 -0.57
CA THR A 71 -23.54 -1.43 -0.41
C THR A 71 -22.49 -0.59 -1.14
N PRO A 72 -22.80 0.66 -1.51
CA PRO A 72 -21.81 1.55 -2.11
C PRO A 72 -20.53 1.65 -1.27
N GLU A 73 -20.64 1.71 0.05
CA GLU A 73 -19.51 1.76 0.99
C GLU A 73 -18.66 0.47 0.97
N GLU A 74 -19.31 -0.70 0.97
CA GLU A 74 -18.62 -1.98 0.90
C GLU A 74 -17.91 -2.18 -0.45
N ALA A 75 -18.52 -1.70 -1.54
CA ALA A 75 -17.92 -1.73 -2.86
C ALA A 75 -16.69 -0.80 -2.94
N GLU A 76 -16.78 0.41 -2.40
CA GLU A 76 -15.64 1.34 -2.33
C GLU A 76 -14.50 0.78 -1.47
N LYS A 77 -14.81 0.19 -0.31
CA LYS A 77 -13.79 -0.46 0.53
C LYS A 77 -13.10 -1.62 -0.20
N LEU A 78 -13.85 -2.47 -0.89
CA LEU A 78 -13.29 -3.57 -1.66
C LEU A 78 -12.41 -3.08 -2.82
N LYS A 79 -12.81 -1.98 -3.50
CA LYS A 79 -11.97 -1.34 -4.53
C LYS A 79 -10.68 -0.80 -3.92
N ALA A 80 -10.74 -0.09 -2.80
CA ALA A 80 -9.57 0.45 -2.11
C ALA A 80 -8.62 -0.67 -1.66
N GLU A 81 -9.13 -1.77 -1.12
CA GLU A 81 -8.34 -2.94 -0.75
C GLU A 81 -7.67 -3.59 -1.96
N LYS A 82 -8.37 -3.70 -3.09
CA LYS A 82 -7.79 -4.22 -4.35
C LYS A 82 -6.68 -3.31 -4.86
N ILE A 83 -6.92 -2.01 -4.93
CA ILE A 83 -5.92 -1.02 -5.37
C ILE A 83 -4.69 -1.08 -4.45
N ALA A 84 -4.87 -1.07 -3.14
CA ALA A 84 -3.78 -1.16 -2.18
C ALA A 84 -2.99 -2.48 -2.32
N ARG A 85 -3.67 -3.59 -2.63
CA ARG A 85 -3.00 -4.87 -2.89
C ARG A 85 -2.18 -4.84 -4.18
N GLU A 86 -2.73 -4.29 -5.26
CA GLU A 86 -2.05 -4.14 -6.54
C GLU A 86 -0.83 -3.22 -6.42
N GLU A 87 -0.95 -2.11 -5.69
CA GLU A 87 0.16 -1.20 -5.39
C GLU A 87 1.27 -1.90 -4.60
N ARG A 88 0.93 -2.70 -3.58
CA ARG A 88 1.92 -3.50 -2.84
C ARG A 88 2.66 -4.50 -3.74
N ILE A 89 1.92 -5.21 -4.60
CA ILE A 89 2.53 -6.16 -5.54
C ILE A 89 3.47 -5.44 -6.51
N LYS A 90 3.05 -4.28 -7.04
CA LYS A 90 3.89 -3.46 -7.92
C LYS A 90 5.17 -3.00 -7.21
N ALA A 91 5.05 -2.47 -5.99
CA ALA A 91 6.18 -2.02 -5.20
C ALA A 91 7.16 -3.18 -4.89
N ASP A 92 6.65 -4.36 -4.55
CA ASP A 92 7.48 -5.54 -4.30
C ASP A 92 8.22 -5.99 -5.57
N LEU A 93 7.56 -5.97 -6.73
CA LEU A 93 8.17 -6.29 -8.02
C LEU A 93 9.24 -5.27 -8.42
N GLU A 94 8.97 -3.99 -8.21
CA GLU A 94 9.95 -2.91 -8.43
C GLU A 94 11.17 -3.10 -7.52
N LEU A 95 10.94 -3.39 -6.23
CA LEU A 95 12.02 -3.63 -5.28
C LEU A 95 12.89 -4.83 -5.68
N LYS A 96 12.30 -5.95 -6.13
CA LYS A 96 13.02 -7.10 -6.68
C LYS A 96 13.79 -6.79 -7.97
N ARG A 97 13.29 -5.85 -8.78
CA ARG A 97 13.95 -5.43 -10.04
C ARG A 97 15.08 -4.45 -9.80
N SER A 98 14.94 -3.56 -8.82
CA SER A 98 15.94 -2.54 -8.49
C SER A 98 17.19 -3.13 -7.86
N TYR A 99 17.07 -4.24 -7.13
CA TYR A 99 18.16 -4.79 -6.34
C TYR A 99 18.37 -6.28 -6.59
N SER A 100 19.62 -6.64 -6.83
CA SER A 100 20.03 -8.04 -7.02
C SER A 100 20.11 -8.83 -5.71
N GLY A 101 20.17 -8.15 -4.56
CA GLY A 101 20.23 -8.76 -3.25
C GLY A 101 20.46 -7.74 -2.14
N VAL A 102 20.48 -8.21 -0.88
CA VAL A 102 20.63 -7.35 0.30
C VAL A 102 21.91 -6.50 0.28
N LYS A 103 23.02 -7.06 -0.22
CA LYS A 103 24.30 -6.32 -0.34
C LYS A 103 24.20 -5.13 -1.30
N ASP A 104 23.39 -5.25 -2.35
CA ASP A 104 23.17 -4.18 -3.33
C ASP A 104 22.35 -3.04 -2.73
N ILE A 105 21.35 -3.37 -1.89
CA ILE A 105 20.58 -2.39 -1.11
C ILE A 105 21.50 -1.62 -0.15
N ASP A 106 22.38 -2.33 0.57
CA ASP A 106 23.34 -1.68 1.49
C ASP A 106 24.33 -0.78 0.73
N ALA A 107 24.82 -1.22 -0.43
CA ALA A 107 25.69 -0.40 -1.28
C ALA A 107 24.96 0.83 -1.84
N ALA A 108 23.71 0.67 -2.27
CA ALA A 108 22.88 1.77 -2.72
C ALA A 108 22.62 2.78 -1.59
N LYS A 109 22.32 2.30 -0.38
CA LYS A 109 22.19 3.13 0.82
C LYS A 109 23.45 3.95 1.06
N GLU A 110 24.63 3.33 1.05
CA GLU A 110 25.89 4.03 1.29
C GLU A 110 26.15 5.11 0.23
N ARG A 111 25.99 4.78 -1.06
CA ARG A 111 26.12 5.76 -2.17
C ARG A 111 25.17 6.94 -2.04
N ASN A 112 23.92 6.69 -1.63
CA ASN A 112 22.93 7.76 -1.44
C ASN A 112 23.25 8.65 -0.24
N LEU A 113 23.93 8.12 0.78
CA LEU A 113 24.27 8.86 1.99
C LEU A 113 25.65 9.53 1.91
N GLU A 114 26.50 9.15 0.97
CA GLU A 114 27.89 9.62 0.86
C GLU A 114 27.99 11.15 0.79
N SER A 115 27.25 11.77 -0.13
CA SER A 115 27.27 13.23 -0.31
C SER A 115 26.74 13.96 0.93
N LEU A 116 25.70 13.43 1.58
CA LEU A 116 25.15 14.01 2.81
C LEU A 116 26.12 13.92 3.98
N LYS A 117 26.79 12.77 4.14
CA LYS A 117 27.83 12.57 5.16
C LYS A 117 29.01 13.51 4.93
N ALA A 118 29.45 13.67 3.68
CA ALA A 118 30.51 14.61 3.32
C ALA A 118 30.11 16.07 3.65
N ASN A 119 28.88 16.47 3.30
CA ASN A 119 28.36 17.79 3.65
C ASN A 119 28.30 18.02 5.16
N ILE A 120 27.84 17.04 5.95
CA ILE A 120 27.84 17.11 7.41
C ILE A 120 29.26 17.29 7.94
N ALA A 121 30.24 16.57 7.40
CA ALA A 121 31.63 16.70 7.82
C ALA A 121 32.19 18.12 7.56
N ILE A 122 31.90 18.69 6.39
CA ILE A 122 32.29 20.06 6.03
C ILE A 122 31.63 21.08 6.97
N LEU A 123 30.34 20.94 7.23
CA LEU A 123 29.61 21.82 8.14
C LEU A 123 30.14 21.74 9.57
N LYS A 124 30.45 20.53 10.06
CA LYS A 124 31.07 20.32 11.38
C LYS A 124 32.46 20.95 11.45
N SER A 125 33.28 20.79 10.42
CA SER A 125 34.59 21.45 10.36
C SER A 125 34.44 22.99 10.39
N SER A 126 33.44 23.51 9.69
CA SER A 126 33.16 24.95 9.64
C SER A 126 32.68 25.49 10.99
N LEU A 127 31.86 24.70 11.70
CA LEU A 127 31.39 25.00 13.05
C LEU A 127 32.56 25.07 14.05
N GLU A 128 33.48 24.11 14.00
CA GLU A 128 34.64 24.11 14.90
C GLU A 128 35.57 25.31 14.65
N THR A 129 35.83 25.66 13.39
CA THR A 129 36.57 26.89 13.06
C THR A 129 35.86 28.14 13.58
N ASN A 130 34.54 28.24 13.41
CA ASN A 130 33.74 29.36 13.89
C ASN A 130 33.78 29.49 15.43
N LYS A 131 33.70 28.37 16.15
CA LYS A 131 33.83 28.34 17.62
C LYS A 131 35.20 28.79 18.10
N GLN A 132 36.27 28.36 17.43
CA GLN A 132 37.63 28.81 17.76
C GLN A 132 37.78 30.31 17.57
N GLU A 133 37.23 30.87 16.49
CA GLU A 133 37.23 32.31 16.26
C GLU A 133 36.41 33.06 17.31
N LEU A 134 35.22 32.56 17.64
CA LEU A 134 34.37 33.12 18.70
C LEU A 134 35.07 33.11 20.06
N ALA A 135 35.70 32.00 20.43
CA ALA A 135 36.47 31.88 21.68
C ALA A 135 37.63 32.89 21.72
N LYS A 136 38.31 33.09 20.59
CA LYS A 136 39.41 34.06 20.48
C LYS A 136 38.94 35.49 20.65
N GLU A 137 37.86 35.89 19.97
CA GLU A 137 37.35 37.27 20.07
C GLU A 137 36.72 37.56 21.44
N THR A 138 36.00 36.60 22.02
CA THR A 138 35.45 36.74 23.38
C THR A 138 36.56 36.83 24.44
N ALA A 139 37.65 36.06 24.31
CA ALA A 139 38.80 36.17 25.22
C ALA A 139 39.49 37.54 25.13
N ARG A 140 39.60 38.11 23.93
CA ARG A 140 40.13 39.47 23.73
C ARG A 140 39.21 40.51 24.35
N ALA A 141 37.90 40.42 24.12
CA ALA A 141 36.91 41.31 24.72
C ALA A 141 36.99 41.28 26.26
N ALA A 142 36.98 40.08 26.85
CA ALA A 142 37.10 39.92 28.30
C ALA A 142 38.40 40.52 28.87
N SER A 143 39.52 40.41 28.13
CA SER A 143 40.80 41.00 28.55
C SER A 143 40.76 42.53 28.51
N LEU A 144 40.08 43.13 27.52
CA LEU A 144 39.89 44.58 27.43
C LEU A 144 39.02 45.10 28.58
N GLU A 145 37.90 44.44 28.85
CA GLU A 145 37.00 44.79 29.95
C GLU A 145 37.71 44.71 31.31
N ARG A 146 38.48 43.64 31.57
CA ARG A 146 39.29 43.52 32.79
C ARG A 146 40.35 44.61 32.91
N SER A 147 40.85 45.13 31.80
CA SER A 147 41.79 46.26 31.78
C SER A 147 41.10 47.64 31.90
N GLY A 148 39.77 47.66 32.11
CA GLY A 148 38.98 48.90 32.22
C GLY A 148 38.76 49.63 30.90
N ARG A 149 39.07 49.00 29.76
CA ARG A 149 38.89 49.57 28.43
C ARG A 149 37.51 49.22 27.88
N LYS A 150 36.87 50.19 27.21
CA LYS A 150 35.58 49.97 26.53
C LYS A 150 35.77 49.09 25.29
N LEU A 151 34.81 48.19 25.06
CA LEU A 151 34.71 47.41 23.83
C LEU A 151 34.29 48.29 22.66
N THR A 152 34.85 48.03 21.47
CA THR A 152 34.45 48.72 20.24
C THR A 152 33.18 48.11 19.67
N GLU A 153 32.35 48.90 18.99
CA GLU A 153 31.15 48.40 18.31
C GLU A 153 31.48 47.33 17.27
N GLN A 154 32.61 47.48 16.57
CA GLN A 154 33.10 46.48 15.60
C GLN A 154 33.39 45.12 16.27
N MET A 155 33.94 45.11 17.48
CA MET A 155 34.21 43.87 18.21
C MET A 155 32.92 43.19 18.66
N LEU A 156 31.95 43.97 19.19
CA LEU A 156 30.64 43.46 19.56
C LEU A 156 29.88 42.88 18.36
N ALA A 157 29.86 43.62 17.24
CA ALA A 157 29.25 43.16 16.00
C ALA A 157 29.89 41.88 15.46
N LYS A 158 31.23 41.75 15.57
CA LYS A 158 31.93 40.53 15.18
C LYS A 158 31.53 39.33 16.04
N ILE A 159 31.46 39.50 17.36
CA ILE A 159 31.03 38.44 18.29
C ILE A 159 29.59 38.01 17.99
N ASP A 160 28.67 38.96 17.82
CA ASP A 160 27.27 38.68 17.47
C ASP A 160 27.15 37.93 16.13
N GLY A 161 27.91 38.35 15.11
CA GLY A 161 27.96 37.67 13.83
C GLY A 161 28.47 36.22 13.93
N LEU A 162 29.51 35.98 14.72
CA LEU A 162 30.04 34.63 14.96
C LEU A 162 29.04 33.76 15.74
N GLN A 163 28.31 34.32 16.70
CA GLN A 163 27.26 33.60 17.45
C GLN A 163 26.09 33.21 16.55
N LYS A 164 25.60 34.13 15.72
CA LYS A 164 24.54 33.85 14.74
C LYS A 164 24.97 32.76 13.76
N LYS A 165 26.19 32.86 13.21
CA LYS A 165 26.75 31.83 12.33
C LYS A 165 26.88 30.48 13.01
N GLU A 166 27.20 30.43 14.31
CA GLU A 166 27.24 29.18 15.07
C GLU A 166 25.86 28.50 15.11
N ILE A 167 24.81 29.29 15.35
CA ILE A 167 23.41 28.80 15.37
C ILE A 167 23.03 28.27 13.99
N ASP A 168 23.26 29.05 12.94
CA ASP A 168 22.93 28.66 11.56
C ASP A 168 23.63 27.36 11.13
N LEU A 169 24.90 27.21 11.50
CA LEU A 169 25.66 25.98 11.20
C LEU A 169 25.10 24.77 11.96
N LYS A 170 24.71 24.94 13.23
CA LYS A 170 24.08 23.86 14.02
C LYS A 170 22.74 23.44 13.42
N GLU A 171 21.91 24.39 12.99
CA GLU A 171 20.64 24.10 12.33
C GLU A 171 20.83 23.34 11.02
N GLN A 172 21.77 23.78 10.18
CA GLN A 172 22.10 23.08 8.93
C GLN A 172 22.60 21.66 9.17
N ILE A 173 23.46 21.44 10.18
CA ILE A 173 23.90 20.09 10.56
C ILE A 173 22.71 19.24 10.97
N LEU A 174 21.83 19.76 11.83
CA LEU A 174 20.65 19.02 12.30
C LEU A 174 19.74 18.62 11.14
N GLN A 175 19.48 19.53 10.21
CA GLN A 175 18.67 19.25 9.01
C GLN A 175 19.28 18.13 8.17
N ARG A 176 20.59 18.18 7.89
CA ARG A 176 21.28 17.12 7.12
C ARG A 176 21.28 15.79 7.86
N GLU A 177 21.45 15.79 9.18
CA GLU A 177 21.39 14.57 10.00
C GLU A 177 19.98 13.96 10.02
N GLN A 178 18.92 14.78 9.99
CA GLN A 178 17.54 14.30 9.84
C GLN A 178 17.32 13.68 8.45
N GLU A 179 17.84 14.30 7.40
CA GLU A 179 17.78 13.79 6.03
C GLU A 179 18.46 12.41 5.92
N VAL A 180 19.65 12.26 6.50
CA VAL A 180 20.36 10.96 6.61
C VAL A 180 19.48 9.92 7.32
N LYS A 181 18.83 10.28 8.43
CA LYS A 181 17.94 9.35 9.17
C LYS A 181 16.74 8.92 8.33
N ILE A 182 16.11 9.84 7.60
CA ILE A 182 14.95 9.57 6.75
C ILE A 182 15.35 8.61 5.62
N ILE A 183 16.42 8.91 4.90
CA ILE A 183 16.92 8.09 3.79
C ILE A 183 17.36 6.73 4.32
N SER A 184 18.13 6.68 5.41
CA SER A 184 18.55 5.43 6.05
C SER A 184 17.34 4.55 6.38
N LYS A 185 16.32 5.12 7.04
CA LYS A 185 15.11 4.39 7.43
C LYS A 185 14.38 3.81 6.23
N LYS A 186 14.29 4.55 5.11
CA LYS A 186 13.69 4.05 3.86
C LYS A 186 14.44 2.81 3.36
N PHE A 187 15.76 2.89 3.24
CA PHE A 187 16.57 1.74 2.81
C PHE A 187 16.49 0.55 3.78
N ASP A 188 16.41 0.80 5.10
CA ASP A 188 16.26 -0.26 6.10
C ASP A 188 14.89 -0.96 5.98
N GLN A 189 13.84 -0.20 5.66
CA GLN A 189 12.50 -0.75 5.37
C GLN A 189 12.50 -1.55 4.07
N ASP A 190 13.10 -1.01 3.00
CA ASP A 190 13.24 -1.69 1.71
C ASP A 190 14.02 -3.00 1.88
N LYS A 191 15.13 -2.99 2.63
CA LYS A 191 15.91 -4.19 2.96
C LYS A 191 15.07 -5.24 3.70
N LYS A 192 14.34 -4.83 4.74
CA LYS A 192 13.46 -5.74 5.48
C LYS A 192 12.40 -6.34 4.55
N ARG A 193 11.75 -5.50 3.74
CA ARG A 193 10.73 -5.94 2.81
C ARG A 193 11.29 -6.90 1.76
N PHE A 194 12.47 -6.60 1.21
CA PHE A 194 13.16 -7.45 0.24
C PHE A 194 13.43 -8.84 0.80
N ILE A 195 13.87 -8.93 2.07
CA ILE A 195 14.09 -10.21 2.75
C ILE A 195 12.76 -10.99 2.87
N GLU A 196 11.68 -10.34 3.31
CA GLU A 196 10.36 -10.99 3.46
C GLU A 196 9.85 -11.58 2.13
N ILE A 197 9.99 -10.84 1.02
CA ILE A 197 9.47 -11.26 -0.28
C ILE A 197 10.38 -12.23 -1.03
N THR A 198 11.65 -12.38 -0.62
CA THR A 198 12.59 -13.34 -1.22
C THR A 198 12.73 -14.62 -0.40
N SER A 199 12.37 -14.61 0.89
CA SER A 199 12.30 -15.81 1.72
C SER A 199 10.96 -16.55 1.63
N SER A 200 9.93 -15.90 1.09
CA SER A 200 8.59 -16.46 0.88
C SER A 200 8.43 -17.17 -0.48
N ASP A 201 9.43 -17.08 -1.35
CA ASP A 201 9.53 -17.80 -2.63
C ASP A 201 10.40 -19.06 -2.45
#